data_AF-A0A4Y9ZVD4-F1
#
_entry.id   AF-A0A4Y9ZVD4-F1
#
_cell.length_a   1.000
_cell.length_b   1.000
_cell.length_c   1.000
_cell.angle_alpha   90.00
_cell.angle_beta   90.00
_cell.angle_gamma   90.00
#
_symmetry.space_group_name_H-M   'P 1'
#
loop_
_entity.id
_entity.type
_entity.pdbx_description
1 polymer ?
#
loop_
_entity_poly.entity_id
_entity_poly.type
_entity_poly.pdbx_seq_one_letter_code
_entity_poly.pdbx_strand_id
1 'polypeptide(L)'
;MATAAFQPHPMPPQNADLATTWAFLEEGVDHIMTKLQTGVSYSKYMSLYTVAYNYCTSSKMPSTATADLSTPGRSGANLMGSDLYNNLIRYFVTHLRGLRDQSDTLQNELLLRYYAAEWDRYTTGANYINRLFTYLNRHWVKRERDEGRKGIYPVYTLALVQWRQNFFNHIQSKDRKLAGAILRMIEQQRNGETIDQGLVKKVVDSFVSLGIDEADINKASLDNYKEHFETPFLEATEKYYKQESESFLAENSVSDYLKKAEERLREEEDRVERYLHTTTRKLLISKCEHVLIREHAELMWESFQTLLDYDKDEDLQRMYALLSRIPEGLEPLRKKFEEHVKRAGLASASGSASSTIDSWPDLISLSKDKAPRGRSEPVALPEQSAHTLHAYHGM
;
A
#
# COMPACT_ATOMS: atom_id res chain seq x y z
N MET A 1 0.19 -52.98 -17.36
CA MET A 1 -0.17 -51.87 -18.25
C MET A 1 1.06 -50.99 -18.41
N ALA A 2 1.62 -50.94 -19.62
CA ALA A 2 2.86 -50.25 -19.92
C ALA A 2 2.68 -48.74 -19.79
N THR A 3 3.53 -48.10 -19.00
CA THR A 3 3.74 -46.66 -18.98
C THR A 3 4.25 -46.24 -20.36
N ALA A 4 3.42 -45.53 -21.13
CA ALA A 4 3.84 -44.91 -22.37
C ALA A 4 4.92 -43.88 -22.05
N ALA A 5 6.16 -44.20 -22.41
CA ALA A 5 7.28 -43.28 -22.35
C ALA A 5 6.99 -42.11 -23.31
N PHE A 6 6.98 -40.89 -22.76
CA PHE A 6 6.88 -39.64 -23.49
C PHE A 6 8.02 -39.58 -24.53
N GLN A 7 7.71 -39.68 -25.82
CA GLN A 7 8.70 -39.39 -26.85
C GLN A 7 8.79 -37.86 -27.01
N PRO A 8 9.95 -37.23 -26.74
CA PRO A 8 10.12 -35.81 -27.02
C PRO A 8 9.99 -35.60 -28.53
N HIS A 9 9.15 -34.63 -28.94
CA HIS A 9 9.13 -34.20 -30.33
C HIS A 9 10.56 -33.82 -30.76
N PRO A 10 11.08 -34.37 -31.87
CA PRO A 10 12.42 -34.04 -32.34
C PRO A 10 12.48 -32.54 -32.64
N MET A 11 13.61 -31.93 -32.30
CA MET A 11 13.84 -30.51 -32.55
C MET A 11 13.58 -30.21 -34.03
N PRO A 12 12.71 -29.23 -34.35
CA PRO A 12 12.41 -28.91 -35.73
C PRO A 12 13.66 -28.42 -36.46
N PRO A 13 13.82 -28.73 -37.76
CA PRO A 13 14.94 -28.25 -38.53
C PRO A 13 14.91 -26.72 -38.63
N GLN A 14 16.06 -26.09 -38.87
CA GLN A 14 16.18 -24.61 -38.92
C GLN A 14 15.29 -23.98 -40.01
N ASN A 15 14.95 -24.75 -41.04
CA ASN A 15 14.04 -24.39 -42.12
C ASN A 15 12.64 -24.99 -41.93
N ALA A 16 12.18 -25.25 -40.71
CA ALA A 16 10.78 -25.59 -40.47
C ALA A 16 9.85 -24.43 -40.88
N ASP A 17 8.59 -24.72 -41.12
CA ASP A 17 7.54 -23.71 -41.29
C ASP A 17 7.06 -23.19 -39.93
N LEU A 18 6.23 -22.13 -39.95
CA LEU A 18 5.70 -21.54 -38.71
C LEU A 18 4.91 -22.55 -37.90
N ALA A 19 4.09 -23.39 -38.54
CA ALA A 19 3.23 -24.34 -37.86
C ALA A 19 4.04 -25.38 -37.08
N THR A 20 5.05 -25.99 -37.71
CA THR A 20 5.91 -26.98 -37.05
C THR A 20 6.77 -26.34 -35.96
N THR A 21 7.31 -25.14 -36.21
CA THR A 21 8.11 -24.41 -35.23
C THR A 21 7.27 -24.06 -34.00
N TRP A 22 6.07 -23.52 -34.22
CA TRP A 22 5.18 -23.11 -33.14
C TRP A 22 4.68 -24.30 -32.35
N ALA A 23 4.31 -25.43 -32.98
CA ALA A 23 3.87 -26.61 -32.25
C ALA A 23 4.91 -27.10 -31.23
N PHE A 24 6.20 -27.10 -31.59
CA PHE A 24 7.29 -27.44 -30.66
C PHE A 24 7.44 -26.39 -29.55
N LEU A 25 7.38 -25.10 -29.89
CA LEU A 25 7.49 -24.01 -28.91
C LEU A 25 6.30 -23.97 -27.95
N GLU A 26 5.08 -24.19 -28.45
CA GLU A 26 3.84 -24.21 -27.70
C GLU A 26 3.84 -25.32 -26.65
N GLU A 27 4.31 -26.53 -26.97
CA GLU A 27 4.47 -27.60 -25.99
C GLU A 27 5.42 -27.19 -24.84
N GLY A 28 6.52 -26.53 -25.18
CA GLY A 28 7.48 -26.03 -24.19
C GLY A 28 6.93 -24.88 -23.35
N VAL A 29 6.24 -23.94 -23.99
CA VAL A 29 5.57 -22.80 -23.35
C VAL A 29 4.47 -23.30 -22.41
N ASP A 30 3.63 -24.24 -22.86
CA ASP A 30 2.59 -24.86 -22.04
C ASP A 30 3.16 -25.56 -20.82
N HIS A 31 4.24 -26.32 -20.99
CA HIS A 31 4.94 -26.94 -19.87
C HIS A 31 5.40 -25.89 -18.86
N ILE A 32 6.05 -24.80 -19.32
CA ILE A 32 6.54 -23.73 -18.44
C ILE A 32 5.40 -23.03 -17.69
N MET A 33 4.24 -22.85 -18.33
CA MET A 33 3.10 -22.16 -17.71
C MET A 33 2.28 -23.05 -16.77
N THR A 34 2.20 -24.35 -17.03
CA THR A 34 1.31 -25.27 -16.29
C THR A 34 2.05 -26.14 -15.26
N LYS A 35 3.31 -26.49 -15.52
CA LYS A 35 4.07 -27.51 -14.76
C LYS A 35 5.40 -26.97 -14.23
N LEU A 36 5.38 -25.79 -13.59
CA LEU A 36 6.58 -25.22 -12.96
C LEU A 36 7.24 -26.17 -11.95
N GLN A 37 6.45 -26.94 -11.20
CA GLN A 37 6.94 -27.86 -10.18
C GLN A 37 7.76 -29.03 -10.72
N THR A 38 7.51 -29.49 -11.95
CA THR A 38 8.31 -30.56 -12.56
C THR A 38 9.64 -30.04 -13.11
N GLY A 39 9.74 -28.72 -13.30
CA GLY A 39 10.88 -28.07 -13.93
C GLY A 39 11.03 -28.44 -15.40
N VAL A 40 11.85 -27.67 -16.11
CA VAL A 40 12.27 -27.98 -17.48
C VAL A 40 13.77 -28.26 -17.46
N SER A 41 14.19 -29.37 -18.06
CA SER A 41 15.62 -29.69 -18.14
C SER A 41 16.35 -28.61 -18.93
N TYR A 42 17.61 -28.33 -18.57
CA TYR A 42 18.42 -27.33 -19.26
C TYR A 42 18.51 -27.61 -20.77
N SER A 43 18.66 -28.88 -21.16
CA SER A 43 18.68 -29.30 -22.56
C SER A 43 17.37 -28.98 -23.28
N LYS A 44 16.21 -29.28 -22.67
CA LYS A 44 14.90 -28.93 -23.26
C LYS A 44 14.74 -27.42 -23.37
N TYR A 45 15.05 -26.67 -22.31
CA TYR A 45 14.98 -25.21 -22.33
C TYR A 45 15.88 -24.59 -23.41
N MET A 46 17.12 -25.08 -23.53
CA MET A 46 18.05 -24.62 -24.56
C MET A 46 17.55 -24.94 -25.96
N SER A 47 16.93 -26.12 -26.16
CA SER A 47 16.34 -26.47 -27.45
C SER A 47 15.20 -25.52 -27.83
N LEU A 48 14.32 -25.16 -26.90
CA LEU A 48 13.25 -24.18 -27.13
C LEU A 48 13.83 -22.82 -27.50
N TYR A 49 14.87 -22.37 -26.79
CA TYR A 49 15.54 -21.09 -27.06
C TYR A 49 16.15 -21.07 -28.46
N THR A 50 16.86 -22.14 -28.83
CA THR A 50 17.47 -22.26 -30.15
C THR A 50 16.41 -22.29 -31.25
N VAL A 51 15.27 -22.94 -31.06
CA VAL A 51 14.17 -22.94 -32.04
C VAL A 51 13.60 -21.53 -32.20
N ALA A 52 13.31 -20.83 -31.11
CA ALA A 52 12.82 -19.45 -31.17
C ALA A 52 13.83 -18.50 -31.85
N TYR A 53 15.12 -18.62 -31.51
CA TYR A 53 16.21 -17.88 -32.13
C TYR A 53 16.36 -18.16 -33.63
N ASN A 54 16.37 -19.45 -34.02
CA ASN A 54 16.49 -19.88 -35.41
C ASN A 54 15.34 -19.33 -36.26
N TYR A 55 14.12 -19.34 -35.73
CA TYR A 55 12.98 -18.77 -36.43
C TYR A 55 13.10 -17.25 -36.60
N CYS A 56 13.53 -16.52 -35.56
CA CYS A 56 13.71 -15.07 -35.64
C CYS A 56 14.86 -14.62 -36.57
N THR A 57 15.82 -15.52 -36.84
CA THR A 57 17.00 -15.26 -37.67
C THR A 57 16.89 -15.85 -39.08
N SER A 58 15.87 -16.67 -39.32
CA SER A 58 15.66 -17.32 -40.62
C SER A 58 15.34 -16.27 -41.68
N SER A 59 15.97 -16.41 -42.85
CA SER A 59 15.86 -15.47 -43.98
C SER A 59 14.71 -15.81 -44.94
N LYS A 60 13.79 -16.70 -44.55
CA LYS A 60 12.68 -17.13 -45.41
C LYS A 60 11.75 -15.96 -45.76
N MET A 61 11.80 -15.49 -46.99
CA MET A 61 10.67 -14.79 -47.62
C MET A 61 9.53 -15.81 -47.83
N PRO A 62 8.29 -15.53 -47.41
CA PRO A 62 7.15 -16.26 -47.95
C PRO A 62 7.02 -15.88 -49.44
N SER A 63 7.39 -16.81 -50.32
CA SER A 63 7.35 -16.66 -51.78
C SER A 63 5.93 -16.61 -52.37
N THR A 64 4.89 -16.39 -51.57
CA THR A 64 3.48 -16.50 -52.01
C THR A 64 2.63 -15.24 -51.79
N ALA A 65 3.22 -14.13 -51.34
CA ALA A 65 2.54 -12.84 -51.42
C ALA A 65 3.01 -12.13 -52.68
N THR A 66 2.13 -11.98 -53.67
CA THR A 66 2.26 -11.00 -54.76
C THR A 66 2.50 -9.64 -54.11
N ALA A 67 3.77 -9.24 -54.05
CA ALA A 67 4.19 -8.01 -53.41
C ALA A 67 3.74 -6.84 -54.27
N ASP A 68 2.80 -6.06 -53.76
CA ASP A 68 2.67 -4.66 -54.14
C ASP A 68 3.98 -3.96 -53.69
N LEU A 69 4.84 -3.66 -54.66
CA LEU A 69 6.25 -3.28 -54.49
C LEU A 69 6.46 -1.84 -53.98
N SER A 70 5.46 -1.24 -53.33
CA SER A 70 5.43 0.20 -53.07
C SER A 70 5.82 0.64 -51.65
N THR A 71 6.19 -0.28 -50.73
CA THR A 71 6.69 0.10 -49.40
C THR A 71 8.08 -0.48 -49.10
N PRO A 72 9.16 0.31 -49.22
CA PRO A 72 10.51 -0.15 -48.92
C PRO A 72 10.70 -0.24 -47.39
N GLY A 73 10.68 -1.45 -46.82
CA GLY A 73 11.01 -1.63 -45.39
C GLY A 73 10.61 -2.93 -44.71
N ARG A 74 9.69 -3.73 -45.27
CA ARG A 74 9.29 -5.02 -44.65
C ARG A 74 10.29 -6.14 -44.99
N SER A 75 11.42 -6.15 -44.29
CA SER A 75 12.38 -7.27 -44.29
C SER A 75 11.73 -8.57 -43.77
N GLY A 76 12.14 -9.74 -44.27
CA GLY A 76 11.60 -11.05 -43.86
C GLY A 76 11.66 -11.31 -42.35
N ALA A 77 12.66 -10.76 -41.65
CA ALA A 77 12.75 -10.82 -40.19
C ALA A 77 11.61 -10.09 -39.45
N ASN A 78 10.95 -9.11 -40.10
CA ASN A 78 9.81 -8.39 -39.54
C ASN A 78 8.53 -9.27 -39.52
N LEU A 79 8.30 -10.03 -40.60
CA LEU A 79 7.17 -10.96 -40.68
C LEU A 79 7.31 -12.09 -39.65
N MET A 80 8.50 -12.68 -39.55
CA MET A 80 8.73 -13.82 -38.64
C MET A 80 8.63 -13.45 -37.16
N GLY A 81 9.12 -12.27 -36.76
CA GLY A 81 8.95 -11.80 -35.38
C GLY A 81 7.47 -11.57 -35.02
N SER A 82 6.71 -10.96 -35.93
CA SER A 82 5.27 -10.73 -35.77
C SER A 82 4.49 -12.03 -35.61
N ASP A 83 4.79 -13.05 -36.42
CA ASP A 83 4.10 -14.34 -36.36
C ASP A 83 4.26 -15.04 -35.00
N LEU A 84 5.50 -15.12 -34.47
CA LEU A 84 5.74 -15.70 -33.15
C LEU A 84 5.06 -14.91 -32.03
N TYR A 85 5.14 -13.58 -32.10
CA TYR A 85 4.50 -12.71 -31.11
C TYR A 85 2.98 -12.90 -31.09
N ASN A 86 2.34 -12.98 -32.28
CA ASN A 86 0.91 -13.21 -32.40
C ASN A 86 0.49 -14.61 -31.93
N ASN A 87 1.28 -15.65 -32.24
CA ASN A 87 1.00 -16.99 -31.73
C ASN A 87 1.12 -17.04 -30.19
N LEU A 88 2.10 -16.34 -29.61
CA LEU A 88 2.26 -16.22 -28.17
C LEU A 88 1.06 -15.50 -27.52
N ILE A 89 0.54 -14.44 -28.14
CA ILE A 89 -0.71 -13.79 -27.71
C ILE A 89 -1.87 -14.79 -27.70
N ARG A 90 -2.08 -15.54 -28.79
CA ARG A 90 -3.18 -16.52 -28.88
C ARG A 90 -3.08 -17.59 -27.80
N TYR A 91 -1.86 -18.04 -27.51
CA TYR A 91 -1.62 -18.97 -26.43
C TYR A 91 -2.01 -18.38 -25.07
N PHE A 92 -1.53 -17.18 -24.72
CA PHE A 92 -1.88 -16.54 -23.45
C PHE A 92 -3.40 -16.35 -23.31
N VAL A 93 -4.08 -15.88 -24.36
CA VAL A 93 -5.55 -15.72 -24.36
C VAL A 93 -6.25 -17.05 -24.10
N THR A 94 -5.81 -18.13 -24.76
CA THR A 94 -6.43 -19.46 -24.61
C THR A 94 -6.17 -20.04 -23.22
N HIS A 95 -4.94 -19.92 -22.72
CA HIS A 95 -4.56 -20.37 -21.38
C HIS A 95 -5.36 -19.64 -20.29
N LEU A 96 -5.42 -18.30 -20.37
CA LEU A 96 -6.14 -17.48 -19.40
C LEU A 96 -7.65 -17.70 -19.44
N ARG A 97 -8.22 -18.05 -20.61
CA ARG A 97 -9.63 -18.45 -20.70
C ARG A 97 -9.92 -19.68 -19.85
N GLY A 98 -9.05 -20.69 -19.88
CA GLY A 98 -9.18 -21.88 -19.04
C GLY A 98 -9.14 -21.54 -17.54
N LEU A 99 -8.24 -20.64 -17.12
CA LEU A 99 -8.14 -20.19 -15.73
C LEU A 99 -9.37 -19.39 -15.28
N ARG A 100 -9.88 -18.55 -16.18
CA ARG A 100 -11.07 -17.74 -15.98
C ARG A 100 -12.30 -18.61 -15.76
N ASP A 101 -12.54 -19.59 -16.62
CA ASP A 101 -13.72 -20.43 -16.55
C ASP A 101 -13.75 -21.26 -15.24
N GLN A 102 -12.57 -21.66 -14.72
CA GLN A 102 -12.47 -22.27 -13.38
C GLN A 102 -12.78 -21.28 -12.25
N SER A 103 -12.30 -20.04 -12.36
CA SER A 103 -12.50 -19.00 -11.34
C SER A 103 -13.96 -18.60 -11.15
N ASP A 104 -14.79 -18.73 -12.19
CA ASP A 104 -16.20 -18.31 -12.16
C ASP A 104 -17.02 -19.07 -11.09
N THR A 105 -16.59 -20.28 -10.73
CA THR A 105 -17.20 -21.12 -9.69
C THR A 105 -16.78 -20.77 -8.27
N LEU A 106 -15.71 -19.98 -8.11
CA LEU A 106 -15.09 -19.67 -6.81
C LEU A 106 -15.53 -18.31 -6.28
N GLN A 107 -15.62 -18.19 -4.95
CA GLN A 107 -15.98 -16.95 -4.25
C GLN A 107 -15.07 -16.72 -3.02
N ASN A 108 -15.03 -15.47 -2.55
CA ASN A 108 -14.38 -15.07 -1.29
C ASN A 108 -12.92 -15.55 -1.19
N GLU A 109 -12.53 -16.08 -0.03
CA GLU A 109 -11.16 -16.53 0.22
C GLU A 109 -10.70 -17.62 -0.74
N LEU A 110 -11.58 -18.54 -1.15
CA LEU A 110 -11.23 -19.58 -2.13
C LEU A 110 -10.84 -18.97 -3.49
N LEU A 111 -11.57 -17.94 -3.92
CA LEU A 111 -11.22 -17.19 -5.12
C LEU A 111 -9.87 -16.49 -4.97
N LEU A 112 -9.61 -15.86 -3.82
CA LEU A 112 -8.33 -15.18 -3.56
C LEU A 112 -7.17 -16.16 -3.58
N ARG A 113 -7.29 -17.32 -2.91
CA ARG A 113 -6.26 -18.37 -2.89
C ARG A 113 -5.97 -18.90 -4.28
N TYR A 114 -7.01 -19.19 -5.06
CA TYR A 114 -6.88 -19.62 -6.45
C TYR A 114 -6.19 -18.55 -7.30
N TYR A 115 -6.68 -17.31 -7.26
CA TYR A 115 -6.11 -16.19 -8.01
C TYR A 115 -4.64 -15.97 -7.64
N ALA A 116 -4.29 -15.97 -6.35
CA ALA A 116 -2.91 -15.76 -5.90
C ALA A 116 -1.97 -16.89 -6.33
N ALA A 117 -2.43 -18.14 -6.29
CA ALA A 117 -1.66 -19.29 -6.76
C ALA A 117 -1.44 -19.23 -8.28
N GLU A 118 -2.49 -18.95 -9.05
CA GLU A 118 -2.37 -18.80 -10.50
C GLU A 118 -1.55 -17.57 -10.89
N TRP A 119 -1.63 -16.47 -10.15
CA TRP A 119 -0.82 -15.27 -10.36
C TRP A 119 0.67 -15.57 -10.21
N ASP A 120 1.06 -16.26 -9.13
CA ASP A 120 2.45 -16.64 -8.87
C ASP A 120 2.98 -17.59 -9.95
N ARG A 121 2.18 -18.62 -10.30
CA ARG A 121 2.49 -19.57 -11.37
C ARG A 121 2.65 -18.86 -12.72
N TYR A 122 1.68 -18.04 -13.09
CA TYR A 122 1.65 -17.36 -14.38
C TYR A 122 2.77 -16.34 -14.53
N THR A 123 3.02 -15.51 -13.52
CA THR A 123 4.09 -14.49 -13.57
C THR A 123 5.49 -15.11 -13.51
N THR A 124 5.66 -16.20 -12.77
CA THR A 124 6.90 -16.99 -12.79
C THR A 124 7.13 -17.63 -14.15
N GLY A 125 6.11 -18.29 -14.72
CA GLY A 125 6.18 -18.86 -16.07
C GLY A 125 6.46 -17.80 -17.13
N ALA A 126 5.79 -16.65 -17.06
CA ALA A 126 5.99 -15.51 -17.95
C ALA A 126 7.42 -14.97 -17.89
N ASN A 127 8.08 -14.98 -16.72
CA ASN A 127 9.49 -14.61 -16.60
C ASN A 127 10.42 -15.58 -17.36
N TYR A 128 10.16 -16.89 -17.28
CA TYR A 128 10.92 -17.87 -18.05
C TYR A 128 10.66 -17.75 -19.55
N ILE A 129 9.41 -17.57 -19.97
CA ILE A 129 9.06 -17.34 -21.38
C ILE A 129 9.69 -16.04 -21.89
N ASN A 130 9.71 -14.98 -21.08
CA ASN A 130 10.37 -13.73 -21.45
C ASN A 130 11.87 -13.94 -21.73
N ARG A 131 12.55 -14.77 -20.93
CA ARG A 131 13.95 -15.15 -21.17
C ARG A 131 14.09 -16.02 -22.42
N LEU A 132 13.18 -16.97 -22.62
CA LEU A 132 13.13 -17.83 -23.80
C LEU A 132 13.03 -17.01 -25.11
N PHE A 133 12.22 -15.95 -25.11
CA PHE A 133 12.01 -15.06 -26.26
C PHE A 133 12.87 -13.78 -26.19
N THR A 134 14.02 -13.80 -25.51
CA THR A 134 14.89 -12.61 -25.36
C THR A 134 15.34 -12.03 -26.71
N TYR A 135 15.62 -12.89 -27.71
CA TYR A 135 16.01 -12.40 -29.04
C TYR A 135 14.86 -11.63 -29.72
N LEU A 136 13.62 -12.15 -29.62
CA LEU A 136 12.41 -11.48 -30.11
C LEU A 136 12.25 -10.10 -29.43
N ASN A 137 12.40 -10.06 -28.09
CA ASN A 137 12.36 -8.82 -27.31
C ASN A 137 13.39 -7.79 -27.79
N ARG A 138 14.64 -8.22 -27.99
CA ARG A 138 15.77 -7.33 -28.31
C ARG A 138 15.69 -6.75 -29.72
N HIS A 139 15.24 -7.55 -30.69
CA HIS A 139 15.35 -7.19 -32.10
C HIS A 139 14.02 -6.80 -32.75
N TRP A 140 12.96 -7.58 -32.53
CA TRP A 140 11.67 -7.31 -33.16
C TRP A 140 10.84 -6.34 -32.31
N VAL A 141 10.57 -6.68 -31.04
CA VAL A 141 9.75 -5.84 -30.13
C VAL A 141 10.34 -4.44 -30.00
N LYS A 142 11.66 -4.33 -29.77
CA LYS A 142 12.33 -3.04 -29.65
C LYS A 142 12.14 -2.18 -30.91
N ARG A 143 12.39 -2.74 -32.09
CA ARG A 143 12.24 -2.03 -33.37
C ARG A 143 10.80 -1.57 -33.58
N GLU A 144 9.83 -2.45 -33.36
CA GLU A 144 8.40 -2.18 -33.48
C GLU A 144 7.98 -0.95 -32.65
N ARG A 145 8.52 -0.86 -31.43
CA ARG A 145 8.27 0.25 -30.51
C ARG A 145 9.00 1.52 -30.94
N ASP A 146 10.25 1.41 -31.39
CA ASP A 146 11.04 2.54 -31.90
C ASP A 146 10.40 3.13 -33.18
N GLU A 147 9.71 2.31 -33.98
CA GLU A 147 8.88 2.73 -35.14
C GLU A 147 7.53 3.35 -34.73
N GLY A 148 7.25 3.47 -33.43
CA GLY A 148 6.05 4.13 -32.89
C GLY A 148 4.80 3.26 -32.86
N ARG A 149 4.90 1.93 -33.05
CA ARG A 149 3.73 1.05 -32.93
C ARG A 149 3.31 0.90 -31.47
N LYS A 150 2.05 1.25 -31.21
CA LYS A 150 1.40 1.07 -29.91
C LYS A 150 0.94 -0.38 -29.74
N GLY A 151 0.82 -0.83 -28.49
CA GLY A 151 0.34 -2.17 -28.15
C GLY A 151 1.39 -3.30 -28.32
N ILE A 152 2.64 -2.96 -28.61
CA ILE A 152 3.75 -3.92 -28.65
C ILE A 152 4.57 -3.79 -27.37
N TYR A 153 4.73 -4.91 -26.66
CA TYR A 153 5.34 -4.97 -25.34
C TYR A 153 6.42 -6.06 -25.30
N PRO A 154 7.46 -5.92 -24.46
CA PRO A 154 8.30 -7.04 -24.09
C PRO A 154 7.45 -8.20 -23.57
N VAL A 155 7.87 -9.44 -23.83
CA VAL A 155 7.06 -10.64 -23.57
C VAL A 155 6.53 -10.73 -22.14
N TYR A 156 7.32 -10.33 -21.12
CA TYR A 156 6.81 -10.29 -19.75
C TYR A 156 5.67 -9.27 -19.57
N THR A 157 5.87 -8.04 -20.03
CA THR A 157 4.83 -6.99 -20.00
C THR A 157 3.62 -7.39 -20.82
N LEU A 158 3.81 -8.04 -21.98
CA LEU A 158 2.72 -8.61 -22.76
C LEU A 158 1.91 -9.61 -21.92
N ALA A 159 2.58 -10.53 -21.21
CA ALA A 159 1.89 -11.51 -20.36
C ALA A 159 1.03 -10.82 -19.28
N LEU A 160 1.52 -9.73 -18.67
CA LEU A 160 0.76 -8.92 -17.72
C LEU A 160 -0.43 -8.21 -18.37
N VAL A 161 -0.26 -7.64 -19.56
CA VAL A 161 -1.36 -7.05 -20.35
C VAL A 161 -2.43 -8.11 -20.64
N GLN A 162 -2.03 -9.32 -21.05
CA GLN A 162 -2.96 -10.41 -21.32
C GLN A 162 -3.68 -10.86 -20.05
N TRP A 163 -2.99 -10.96 -18.91
CA TRP A 163 -3.61 -11.26 -17.61
C TRP A 163 -4.67 -10.21 -17.25
N ARG A 164 -4.31 -8.92 -17.39
CA ARG A 164 -5.22 -7.80 -17.14
C ARG A 164 -6.50 -7.93 -17.97
N GLN A 165 -6.34 -8.06 -19.29
CA GLN A 165 -7.44 -8.02 -20.24
C GLN A 165 -8.33 -9.27 -20.20
N ASN A 166 -7.75 -10.47 -20.10
CA ASN A 166 -8.46 -11.72 -20.29
C ASN A 166 -8.88 -12.41 -18.99
N PHE A 167 -8.29 -12.04 -17.84
CA PHE A 167 -8.59 -12.68 -16.57
C PHE A 167 -8.99 -11.67 -15.49
N PHE A 168 -8.12 -10.72 -15.13
CA PHE A 168 -8.39 -9.75 -14.07
C PHE A 168 -9.64 -8.91 -14.34
N ASN A 169 -9.74 -8.30 -15.53
CA ASN A 169 -10.89 -7.48 -15.90
C ASN A 169 -12.18 -8.29 -15.90
N HIS A 170 -12.16 -9.57 -16.26
CA HIS A 170 -13.35 -10.41 -16.21
C HIS A 170 -13.84 -10.61 -14.76
N ILE A 171 -12.93 -10.90 -13.84
CA ILE A 171 -13.28 -11.10 -12.43
C ILE A 171 -13.73 -9.78 -11.77
N GLN A 172 -13.13 -8.66 -12.17
CA GLN A 172 -13.39 -7.35 -11.55
C GLN A 172 -14.57 -6.57 -12.16
N SER A 173 -14.83 -6.71 -13.46
CA SER A 173 -15.84 -5.89 -14.16
C SER A 173 -17.29 -6.19 -13.79
N LYS A 174 -17.62 -7.44 -13.41
CA LYS A 174 -19.00 -7.82 -13.09
C LYS A 174 -19.38 -7.46 -11.66
N ASP A 175 -18.67 -8.03 -10.68
CA ASP A 175 -19.04 -7.91 -9.26
C ASP A 175 -17.89 -7.45 -8.36
N ARG A 176 -16.79 -6.96 -8.95
CA ARG A 176 -15.56 -6.60 -8.23
C ARG A 176 -15.12 -7.72 -7.25
N LYS A 177 -15.21 -8.98 -7.68
CA LYS A 177 -15.15 -10.14 -6.76
C LYS A 177 -13.84 -10.19 -5.97
N LEU A 178 -12.71 -9.87 -6.61
CA LEU A 178 -11.41 -9.85 -5.93
C LEU A 178 -11.35 -8.72 -4.92
N ALA A 179 -11.66 -7.48 -5.34
CA ALA A 179 -11.63 -6.34 -4.43
C ALA A 179 -12.59 -6.53 -3.26
N GLY A 180 -13.83 -6.94 -3.53
CA GLY A 180 -14.82 -7.23 -2.49
C GLY A 180 -14.39 -8.34 -1.53
N ALA A 181 -13.75 -9.40 -2.02
CA ALA A 181 -13.21 -10.45 -1.14
C ALA A 181 -12.08 -9.94 -0.25
N ILE A 182 -11.18 -9.11 -0.78
CA ILE A 182 -10.11 -8.48 0.03
C ILE A 182 -10.72 -7.55 1.08
N LEU A 183 -11.68 -6.70 0.70
CA LEU A 183 -12.33 -5.78 1.64
C LEU A 183 -13.04 -6.54 2.78
N ARG A 184 -13.69 -7.67 2.48
CA ARG A 184 -14.27 -8.55 3.51
C ARG A 184 -13.22 -9.11 4.46
N MET A 185 -12.08 -9.59 3.95
CA MET A 185 -11.00 -10.06 4.83
C MET A 185 -10.46 -8.93 5.71
N ILE A 186 -10.31 -7.72 5.16
CA ILE A 186 -9.87 -6.57 5.94
C ILE A 186 -10.88 -6.22 7.04
N GLU A 187 -12.18 -6.25 6.73
CA GLU A 187 -13.26 -6.02 7.70
C GLU A 187 -13.27 -7.09 8.80
N GLN A 188 -13.14 -8.37 8.45
CA GLN A 188 -12.98 -9.47 9.43
C GLN A 188 -11.80 -9.21 10.37
N GLN A 189 -10.66 -8.75 9.84
CA GLN A 189 -9.51 -8.41 10.67
C GLN A 189 -9.77 -7.21 11.60
N ARG A 190 -10.54 -6.21 11.17
CA ARG A 190 -10.96 -5.10 12.06
C ARG A 190 -11.87 -5.60 13.18
N ASN A 191 -12.67 -6.63 12.92
CA ASN A 191 -13.51 -7.30 13.91
C ASN A 191 -12.72 -8.25 14.83
N GLY A 192 -11.38 -8.31 14.72
CA GLY A 192 -10.51 -9.12 15.57
C GLY A 192 -10.26 -10.54 15.05
N GLU A 193 -10.74 -10.89 13.85
CA GLU A 193 -10.46 -12.19 13.25
C GLU A 193 -9.03 -12.26 12.71
N THR A 194 -8.44 -13.46 12.74
CA THR A 194 -7.14 -13.71 12.12
C THR A 194 -7.33 -13.97 10.63
N ILE A 195 -6.59 -13.25 9.79
CA ILE A 195 -6.62 -13.41 8.33
C ILE A 195 -5.25 -13.77 7.76
N ASP A 196 -5.24 -14.35 6.55
CA ASP A 196 -4.02 -14.53 5.77
C ASP A 196 -3.57 -13.19 5.15
N GLN A 197 -2.74 -12.46 5.89
CA GLN A 197 -2.17 -11.18 5.45
C GLN A 197 -1.28 -11.34 4.20
N GLY A 198 -0.60 -12.48 4.05
CA GLY A 198 0.25 -12.77 2.91
C GLY A 198 -0.57 -12.95 1.62
N LEU A 199 -1.74 -13.58 1.73
CA LEU A 199 -2.70 -13.68 0.65
C LEU A 199 -3.20 -12.30 0.21
N VAL A 200 -3.64 -11.47 1.15
CA VAL A 200 -4.09 -10.10 0.86
C VAL A 200 -2.99 -9.32 0.17
N LYS A 201 -1.77 -9.34 0.71
CA LYS A 201 -0.61 -8.67 0.11
C LYS A 201 -0.38 -9.09 -1.33
N LYS A 202 -0.33 -10.39 -1.60
CA LYS A 202 -0.08 -10.91 -2.96
C LYS A 202 -1.12 -10.40 -3.96
N VAL A 203 -2.39 -10.43 -3.57
CA VAL A 203 -3.46 -9.98 -4.46
C VAL A 203 -3.38 -8.46 -4.64
N VAL A 204 -3.16 -7.68 -3.59
CA VAL A 204 -2.99 -6.22 -3.68
C VAL A 204 -1.78 -5.83 -4.56
N ASP A 205 -0.63 -6.47 -4.36
CA ASP A 205 0.58 -6.25 -5.17
C ASP A 205 0.33 -6.58 -6.66
N SER A 206 -0.56 -7.53 -6.96
CA SER A 206 -0.94 -7.82 -8.35
C SER A 206 -1.67 -6.64 -9.00
N PHE A 207 -2.54 -5.91 -8.27
CA PHE A 207 -3.26 -4.75 -8.83
C PHE A 207 -2.27 -3.63 -9.18
N VAL A 208 -1.23 -3.45 -8.36
CA VAL A 208 -0.13 -2.52 -8.65
C VAL A 208 0.64 -2.97 -9.89
N SER A 209 0.98 -4.25 -9.98
CA SER A 209 1.74 -4.83 -11.11
C SER A 209 1.00 -4.77 -12.46
N LEU A 210 -0.33 -4.74 -12.43
CA LEU A 210 -1.17 -4.62 -13.63
C LEU A 210 -1.36 -3.16 -14.10
N GLY A 211 -0.86 -2.19 -13.33
CA GLY A 211 -0.80 -0.78 -13.71
C GLY A 211 0.33 -0.50 -14.71
N ILE A 212 0.05 -0.75 -15.99
CA ILE A 212 0.99 -0.50 -17.09
C ILE A 212 0.61 0.80 -17.79
N ASP A 213 1.55 1.74 -17.83
CA ASP A 213 1.43 2.98 -18.62
C ASP A 213 1.71 2.66 -20.10
N GLU A 214 0.71 2.90 -20.96
CA GLU A 214 0.82 2.61 -22.40
C GLU A 214 1.75 3.57 -23.14
N ALA A 215 1.98 4.77 -22.59
CA ALA A 215 2.90 5.75 -23.13
C ALA A 215 4.34 5.48 -22.69
N ASP A 216 4.54 5.04 -21.44
CA ASP A 216 5.85 4.64 -20.92
C ASP A 216 5.79 3.36 -20.09
N ILE A 217 6.10 2.23 -20.74
CA ILE A 217 6.09 0.91 -20.09
C ILE A 217 7.12 0.77 -18.95
N ASN A 218 8.08 1.68 -18.83
CA ASN A 218 9.06 1.67 -17.73
C ASN A 218 8.54 2.44 -16.51
N LYS A 219 7.46 3.19 -16.67
CA LYS A 219 6.81 3.94 -15.61
C LYS A 219 5.67 3.09 -15.03
N ALA A 220 5.75 2.83 -13.73
CA ALA A 220 4.65 2.21 -13.02
C ALA A 220 3.44 3.15 -13.02
N SER A 221 2.27 2.65 -13.43
CA SER A 221 0.99 3.31 -13.17
C SER A 221 0.36 2.68 -11.93
N LEU A 222 -0.31 3.49 -11.12
CA LEU A 222 -1.10 3.00 -9.99
C LEU A 222 -2.59 2.99 -10.30
N ASP A 223 -3.00 3.28 -11.54
CA ASP A 223 -4.40 3.54 -11.88
C ASP A 223 -5.26 2.30 -11.61
N ASN A 224 -4.77 1.10 -11.96
CA ASN A 224 -5.48 -0.16 -11.70
C ASN A 224 -5.66 -0.42 -10.19
N TYR A 225 -4.62 -0.17 -9.39
CA TYR A 225 -4.69 -0.24 -7.93
C TYR A 225 -5.67 0.79 -7.36
N LYS A 226 -5.62 2.03 -7.83
CA LYS A 226 -6.46 3.12 -7.34
C LYS A 226 -7.93 2.89 -7.64
N GLU A 227 -8.25 2.57 -8.88
CA GLU A 227 -9.61 2.39 -9.38
C GLU A 227 -10.29 1.17 -8.73
N HIS A 228 -9.62 0.01 -8.74
CA HIS A 228 -10.25 -1.23 -8.32
C HIS A 228 -10.11 -1.52 -6.83
N PHE A 229 -9.15 -0.90 -6.13
CA PHE A 229 -8.89 -1.21 -4.73
C PHE A 229 -8.79 0.02 -3.82
N GLU A 230 -7.88 0.97 -4.05
CA GLU A 230 -7.62 2.08 -3.09
C GLU A 230 -8.89 2.89 -2.81
N THR A 231 -9.60 3.34 -3.84
CA THR A 231 -10.82 4.14 -3.67
C THR A 231 -11.92 3.34 -2.94
N PRO A 232 -12.31 2.13 -3.39
CA PRO A 232 -13.27 1.30 -2.63
C PRO A 232 -12.83 0.98 -1.19
N PHE A 233 -11.53 0.79 -0.96
CA PHE A 233 -10.98 0.52 0.37
C PHE A 233 -11.12 1.73 1.29
N LEU A 234 -10.81 2.93 0.80
CA LEU A 234 -10.98 4.17 1.58
C LEU A 234 -12.46 4.43 1.91
N GLU A 235 -13.36 4.25 0.93
CA GLU A 235 -14.81 4.38 1.12
C GLU A 235 -15.35 3.38 2.15
N ALA A 236 -14.96 2.10 2.04
CA ALA A 236 -15.36 1.07 2.99
C ALA A 236 -14.81 1.34 4.40
N THR A 237 -13.60 1.89 4.50
CA THR A 237 -12.97 2.24 5.77
C THR A 237 -13.65 3.40 6.46
N GLU A 238 -13.95 4.47 5.73
CA GLU A 238 -14.71 5.62 6.23
C GLU A 238 -16.09 5.17 6.74
N LYS A 239 -16.80 4.35 5.96
CA LYS A 239 -18.10 3.80 6.36
C LYS A 239 -17.99 2.93 7.62
N TYR A 240 -17.01 2.03 7.68
CA TYR A 240 -16.79 1.14 8.82
C TYR A 240 -16.55 1.93 10.11
N TYR A 241 -15.59 2.88 10.09
CA TYR A 241 -15.25 3.62 11.29
C TYR A 241 -16.32 4.63 11.71
N LYS A 242 -17.13 5.12 10.77
CA LYS A 242 -18.28 5.95 11.12
C LYS A 242 -19.29 5.15 11.93
N GLN A 243 -19.67 3.98 11.43
CA GLN A 243 -20.60 3.10 12.12
C GLN A 243 -20.04 2.61 13.47
N GLU A 244 -18.77 2.19 13.50
CA GLU A 244 -18.13 1.72 14.74
C GLU A 244 -18.05 2.82 15.79
N SER A 245 -17.60 4.02 15.42
CA SER A 245 -17.42 5.12 16.38
C SER A 245 -18.75 5.59 16.96
N GLU A 246 -19.77 5.79 16.13
CA GLU A 246 -21.12 6.16 16.57
C GLU A 246 -21.73 5.10 17.52
N SER A 247 -21.63 3.82 17.14
CA SER A 247 -22.15 2.72 17.97
C SER A 247 -21.40 2.60 19.29
N PHE A 248 -20.07 2.75 19.26
CA PHE A 248 -19.25 2.63 20.46
C PHE A 248 -19.50 3.78 21.44
N LEU A 249 -19.61 5.02 20.95
CA LEU A 249 -19.90 6.20 21.78
C LEU A 249 -21.31 6.20 22.37
N ALA A 250 -22.27 5.50 21.75
CA ALA A 250 -23.61 5.34 22.30
C ALA A 250 -23.63 4.47 23.58
N GLU A 251 -22.64 3.59 23.74
CA GLU A 251 -22.61 2.58 24.81
C GLU A 251 -21.45 2.76 25.80
N ASN A 252 -20.45 3.58 25.47
CA ASN A 252 -19.20 3.69 26.22
C ASN A 252 -18.82 5.14 26.53
N SER A 253 -17.89 5.34 27.46
CA SER A 253 -17.42 6.67 27.83
C SER A 253 -16.47 7.28 26.81
N VAL A 254 -16.32 8.61 26.83
CA VAL A 254 -15.30 9.28 26.00
C VAL A 254 -13.89 8.80 26.33
N SER A 255 -13.57 8.52 27.61
CA SER A 255 -12.28 7.92 28.00
C SER A 255 -12.01 6.60 27.27
N ASP A 256 -13.00 5.71 27.18
CA ASP A 256 -12.88 4.43 26.47
C ASP A 256 -12.75 4.64 24.97
N TYR A 257 -13.48 5.63 24.43
CA TYR A 257 -13.41 6.00 23.03
C TYR A 257 -12.02 6.51 22.63
N LEU A 258 -11.37 7.35 23.46
CA LEU A 258 -10.02 7.86 23.18
C LEU A 258 -9.02 6.71 23.01
N LYS A 259 -9.08 5.69 23.87
CA LYS A 259 -8.22 4.49 23.78
C LYS A 259 -8.49 3.71 22.49
N LYS A 260 -9.78 3.51 22.16
CA LYS A 260 -10.17 2.79 20.95
C LYS A 260 -9.79 3.54 19.68
N ALA A 261 -9.96 4.86 19.63
CA ALA A 261 -9.58 5.69 18.49
C ALA A 261 -8.05 5.67 18.26
N GLU A 262 -7.25 5.78 19.33
CA GLU A 262 -5.80 5.62 19.29
C GLU A 262 -5.39 4.25 18.74
N GLU A 263 -5.99 3.17 19.24
CA GLU A 263 -5.74 1.81 18.79
C GLU A 263 -6.08 1.63 17.30
N ARG A 264 -7.27 2.07 16.87
CA ARG A 264 -7.70 1.95 15.47
C ARG A 264 -6.80 2.70 14.50
N LEU A 265 -6.33 3.90 14.85
CA LEU A 265 -5.37 4.64 14.02
C LEU A 265 -4.06 3.87 13.85
N ARG A 266 -3.52 3.31 14.95
CA ARG A 266 -2.31 2.48 14.92
C ARG A 266 -2.50 1.23 14.07
N GLU A 267 -3.65 0.56 14.19
CA GLU A 267 -3.97 -0.62 13.37
C GLU A 267 -4.02 -0.32 11.87
N GLU A 268 -4.54 0.83 11.46
CA GLU A 268 -4.56 1.23 10.04
C GLU A 268 -3.17 1.65 9.54
N GLU A 269 -2.34 2.28 10.37
CA GLU A 269 -0.94 2.54 10.05
C GLU A 269 -0.17 1.23 9.81
N ASP A 270 -0.28 0.27 10.73
CA ASP A 270 0.30 -1.08 10.62
C ASP A 270 -0.21 -1.82 9.38
N ARG A 271 -1.49 -1.66 9.05
CA ARG A 271 -2.12 -2.29 7.89
C ARG A 271 -1.50 -1.83 6.57
N VAL A 272 -1.18 -0.54 6.47
CA VAL A 272 -0.49 -0.01 5.29
C VAL A 272 0.89 -0.65 5.13
N GLU A 273 1.65 -0.77 6.21
CA GLU A 273 2.99 -1.36 6.17
C GLU A 273 3.00 -2.84 5.80
N ARG A 274 1.97 -3.58 6.25
CA ARG A 274 1.91 -5.03 6.05
C ARG A 274 1.55 -5.41 4.62
N TYR A 275 0.58 -4.74 3.99
CA TYR A 275 0.05 -5.23 2.72
C TYR A 275 -0.61 -4.20 1.78
N LEU A 276 -0.55 -2.89 2.05
CA LEU A 276 -1.04 -1.87 1.13
C LEU A 276 0.11 -1.14 0.43
N HIS A 277 -0.20 -0.43 -0.66
CA HIS A 277 0.79 0.43 -1.29
C HIS A 277 1.03 1.70 -0.46
N THR A 278 2.27 2.17 -0.37
CA THR A 278 2.67 3.29 0.50
C THR A 278 1.96 4.60 0.20
N THR A 279 1.53 4.81 -1.06
CA THR A 279 0.76 6.00 -1.47
C THR A 279 -0.58 6.11 -0.76
N THR A 280 -1.13 4.99 -0.28
CA THR A 280 -2.42 4.95 0.42
C THR A 280 -2.33 5.53 1.82
N ARG A 281 -1.14 5.55 2.45
CA ARG A 281 -0.95 6.00 3.85
C ARG A 281 -1.60 7.34 4.11
N LYS A 282 -1.24 8.37 3.34
CA LYS A 282 -1.70 9.75 3.61
C LYS A 282 -3.22 9.87 3.49
N LEU A 283 -3.82 9.23 2.49
CA LEU A 283 -5.26 9.29 2.25
C LEU A 283 -6.04 8.51 3.33
N LEU A 284 -5.56 7.31 3.68
CA LEU A 284 -6.18 6.46 4.70
C LEU A 284 -6.16 7.13 6.07
N ILE A 285 -5.00 7.62 6.50
CA ILE A 285 -4.86 8.23 7.82
C ILE A 285 -5.69 9.52 7.90
N SER A 286 -5.67 10.36 6.86
CA SER A 286 -6.52 11.56 6.82
C SER A 286 -8.02 11.22 6.90
N LYS A 287 -8.47 10.14 6.27
CA LYS A 287 -9.86 9.66 6.37
C LYS A 287 -10.19 9.14 7.77
N CYS A 288 -9.29 8.39 8.39
CA CYS A 288 -9.48 7.90 9.76
C CYS A 288 -9.48 9.05 10.77
N GLU A 289 -8.59 10.04 10.64
CA GLU A 289 -8.56 11.24 11.48
C GLU A 289 -9.85 12.06 11.35
N HIS A 290 -10.39 12.18 10.14
CA HIS A 290 -11.67 12.83 9.94
C HIS A 290 -12.80 12.13 10.72
N VAL A 291 -12.97 10.82 10.50
CA VAL A 291 -14.11 10.07 11.03
C VAL A 291 -13.96 9.76 12.53
N LEU A 292 -12.76 9.42 13.00
CA LEU A 292 -12.53 9.03 14.39
C LEU A 292 -12.26 10.22 15.31
N ILE A 293 -11.75 11.35 14.79
CA ILE A 293 -11.36 12.49 15.61
C ILE A 293 -12.25 13.70 15.31
N ARG A 294 -12.24 14.17 14.06
CA ARG A 294 -12.90 15.44 13.70
C ARG A 294 -14.41 15.40 13.92
N GLU A 295 -15.08 14.34 13.49
CA GLU A 295 -16.54 14.20 13.64
C GLU A 295 -16.98 14.12 15.11
N HIS A 296 -16.10 13.69 16.01
CA HIS A 296 -16.39 13.52 17.44
C HIS A 296 -15.69 14.54 18.34
N ALA A 297 -15.08 15.59 17.76
CA ALA A 297 -14.25 16.54 18.49
C ALA A 297 -15.04 17.32 19.55
N GLU A 298 -16.30 17.68 19.27
CA GLU A 298 -17.17 18.38 20.21
C GLU A 298 -17.39 17.58 21.50
N LEU A 299 -17.68 16.27 21.37
CA LEU A 299 -17.84 15.37 22.52
C LEU A 299 -16.55 15.27 23.35
N MET A 300 -15.39 15.21 22.68
CA MET A 300 -14.10 15.23 23.36
C MET A 300 -13.92 16.54 24.15
N TRP A 301 -14.18 17.68 23.52
CA TRP A 301 -14.07 18.99 24.16
C TRP A 301 -14.99 19.11 25.37
N GLU A 302 -16.24 18.63 25.28
CA GLU A 302 -17.20 18.63 26.38
C GLU A 302 -16.71 17.81 27.57
N SER A 303 -16.15 16.62 27.32
CA SER A 303 -15.62 15.74 28.36
C SER A 303 -14.32 16.25 29.02
N PHE A 304 -13.60 17.18 28.38
CA PHE A 304 -12.28 17.65 28.82
C PHE A 304 -12.29 18.21 30.26
N GLN A 305 -13.34 18.96 30.64
CA GLN A 305 -13.43 19.53 31.98
C GLN A 305 -13.52 18.43 33.05
N THR A 306 -14.31 17.38 32.78
CA THR A 306 -14.44 16.21 33.65
C THR A 306 -13.09 15.51 33.80
N LEU A 307 -12.31 15.35 32.72
CA LEU A 307 -11.00 14.73 32.81
C LEU A 307 -10.02 15.53 33.67
N LEU A 308 -10.07 16.87 33.60
CA LEU A 308 -9.30 17.75 34.48
C LEU A 308 -9.74 17.66 35.94
N ASP A 309 -11.03 17.68 36.21
CA ASP A 309 -11.56 17.70 37.58
C ASP A 309 -11.29 16.38 38.34
N TYR A 310 -11.06 15.28 37.63
CA TYR A 310 -10.73 13.96 38.19
C TYR A 310 -9.27 13.55 37.97
N ASP A 311 -8.38 14.48 37.57
CA ASP A 311 -6.95 14.24 37.36
C ASP A 311 -6.64 13.02 36.48
N LYS A 312 -7.40 12.82 35.39
CA LYS A 312 -7.23 11.70 34.46
C LYS A 312 -6.12 11.97 33.44
N ASP A 313 -4.88 12.10 33.92
CA ASP A 313 -3.71 12.52 33.13
C ASP A 313 -3.48 11.71 31.84
N GLU A 314 -3.60 10.38 31.90
CA GLU A 314 -3.39 9.56 30.70
C GLU A 314 -4.46 9.81 29.62
N ASP A 315 -5.72 10.00 30.02
CA ASP A 315 -6.80 10.28 29.08
C ASP A 315 -6.68 11.70 28.51
N LEU A 316 -6.21 12.66 29.32
CA LEU A 316 -5.86 14.01 28.86
C LEU A 316 -4.74 13.98 27.83
N GLN A 317 -3.69 13.18 28.06
CA GLN A 317 -2.58 13.00 27.11
C GLN A 317 -3.08 12.41 25.79
N ARG A 318 -3.92 11.36 25.84
CA ARG A 318 -4.53 10.76 24.64
C ARG A 318 -5.41 11.75 23.89
N MET A 319 -6.24 12.50 24.61
CA MET A 319 -7.10 13.52 24.01
C MET A 319 -6.28 14.61 23.30
N TYR A 320 -5.21 15.11 23.93
CA TYR A 320 -4.31 16.05 23.31
C TYR A 320 -3.64 15.46 22.07
N ALA A 321 -3.11 14.24 22.15
CA ALA A 321 -2.45 13.58 21.03
C ALA A 321 -3.39 13.41 19.83
N LEU A 322 -4.63 12.96 20.07
CA LEU A 322 -5.65 12.82 19.02
C LEU A 322 -6.05 14.18 18.42
N LEU A 323 -6.44 15.15 19.25
CA LEU A 323 -6.89 16.47 18.75
C LEU A 323 -5.77 17.29 18.11
N SER A 324 -4.50 17.02 18.43
CA SER A 324 -3.35 17.64 17.76
C SER A 324 -3.22 17.24 16.28
N ARG A 325 -3.86 16.14 15.87
CA ARG A 325 -3.85 15.66 14.49
C ARG A 325 -4.75 16.47 13.56
N ILE A 326 -5.68 17.25 14.11
CA ILE A 326 -6.59 18.10 13.33
C ILE A 326 -6.29 19.59 13.57
N PRO A 327 -6.29 20.46 12.53
CA PRO A 327 -5.89 21.86 12.66
C PRO A 327 -6.65 22.67 13.73
N GLU A 328 -7.94 22.41 13.88
CA GLU A 328 -8.85 23.11 14.79
C GLU A 328 -8.98 22.45 16.18
N GLY A 329 -8.30 21.33 16.43
CA GLY A 329 -8.59 20.48 17.59
C GLY A 329 -8.14 21.03 18.94
N LEU A 330 -7.02 21.78 18.97
CA LEU A 330 -6.37 22.19 20.21
C LEU A 330 -6.85 23.54 20.77
N GLU A 331 -7.43 24.41 19.93
CA GLU A 331 -7.83 25.75 20.35
C GLU A 331 -8.93 25.73 21.44
N PRO A 332 -9.98 24.88 21.34
CA PRO A 332 -10.97 24.76 22.42
C PRO A 332 -10.38 24.21 23.73
N LEU A 333 -9.46 23.25 23.66
CA LEU A 333 -8.74 22.72 24.82
C LEU A 333 -7.96 23.80 25.55
N ARG A 334 -7.23 24.64 24.81
CA ARG A 334 -6.45 25.73 25.37
C ARG A 334 -7.33 26.67 26.20
N LYS A 335 -8.47 27.09 25.64
CA LYS A 335 -9.42 28.00 26.33
C LYS A 335 -9.98 27.39 27.61
N LYS A 336 -10.44 26.14 27.55
CA LYS A 336 -10.96 25.43 28.74
C LYS A 336 -9.88 25.25 29.81
N PHE A 337 -8.65 24.91 29.41
CA PHE A 337 -7.55 24.77 30.35
C PHE A 337 -7.17 26.10 31.01
N GLU A 338 -7.10 27.19 30.24
CA GLU A 338 -6.85 28.54 30.77
C GLU A 338 -7.90 28.93 31.82
N GLU A 339 -9.18 28.69 31.54
CA GLU A 339 -10.27 28.97 32.48
C GLU A 339 -10.20 28.09 33.74
N HIS A 340 -9.87 26.81 33.60
CA HIS A 340 -9.69 25.91 34.74
C HIS A 340 -8.55 26.37 35.65
N VAL A 341 -7.37 26.70 35.10
CA VAL A 341 -6.22 27.20 35.88
C VAL A 341 -6.56 28.52 36.59
N LYS A 342 -7.23 29.46 35.92
CA LYS A 342 -7.69 30.72 36.55
C LYS A 342 -8.61 30.46 37.73
N ARG A 343 -9.59 29.56 37.57
CA ARG A 343 -10.56 29.19 38.61
C ARG A 343 -9.88 28.48 39.78
N ALA A 344 -9.01 27.51 39.52
CA ALA A 344 -8.26 26.80 40.56
C ALA A 344 -7.32 27.73 41.34
N GLY A 345 -6.65 28.65 40.64
CA GLY A 345 -5.79 29.67 41.26
C GLY A 345 -6.56 30.63 42.17
N LEU A 346 -7.73 31.12 41.72
CA LEU A 346 -8.61 31.98 42.52
C LEU A 346 -9.15 31.26 43.76
N ALA A 347 -9.59 30.01 43.62
CA ALA A 347 -10.08 29.20 44.75
C ALA A 347 -8.99 28.95 45.80
N SER A 348 -7.75 28.71 45.36
CA SER A 348 -6.61 28.53 46.24
C SER A 348 -6.29 29.84 46.99
N ALA A 349 -6.29 30.99 46.31
CA ALA A 349 -5.98 32.28 46.92
C ALA A 349 -7.04 32.76 47.93
N SER A 350 -8.33 32.46 47.69
CA SER A 350 -9.41 32.81 48.62
C SER A 350 -9.48 31.87 49.82
N GLY A 351 -9.13 30.58 49.66
CA GLY A 351 -9.01 29.62 50.75
C GLY A 351 -7.96 30.00 51.80
N SER A 352 -6.80 30.51 51.37
CA SER A 352 -5.72 30.95 52.28
C SER A 352 -5.98 32.32 52.93
N ALA A 353 -6.84 33.15 52.32
CA ALA A 353 -7.21 34.45 52.89
C ALA A 353 -8.14 34.30 54.11
N SER A 354 -9.01 33.29 54.12
CA SER A 354 -9.92 33.06 55.26
C SER A 354 -9.22 32.51 56.49
N SER A 355 -8.16 31.71 56.34
CA SER A 355 -7.43 31.14 57.50
C SER A 355 -6.47 32.13 58.17
N THR A 356 -6.16 33.26 57.53
CA THR A 356 -5.19 34.23 58.06
C THR A 356 -5.87 35.37 58.84
N ILE A 357 -7.15 35.65 58.56
CA ILE A 357 -7.88 36.77 59.18
C ILE A 357 -8.48 36.44 60.56
N ASP A 358 -8.70 35.16 60.89
CA ASP A 358 -9.29 34.75 62.18
C ASP A 358 -8.29 34.64 63.35
N SER A 359 -7.00 34.94 63.15
CA SER A 359 -5.95 34.78 64.20
C SER A 359 -5.51 36.07 64.88
N TRP A 360 -6.15 37.22 64.64
CA TRP A 360 -5.74 38.50 65.22
C TRP A 360 -6.89 39.36 65.74
N PRO A 361 -7.39 39.09 66.97
CA PRO A 361 -7.93 40.17 67.81
C PRO A 361 -7.25 40.38 69.18
N ASP A 362 -6.19 39.64 69.56
CA ASP A 362 -5.65 39.72 70.94
C ASP A 362 -4.27 40.39 71.12
N LEU A 363 -3.61 40.88 70.06
CA LEU A 363 -2.24 41.42 70.16
C LEU A 363 -2.12 42.95 70.26
N ILE A 364 -3.22 43.70 70.43
CA ILE A 364 -3.16 45.16 70.59
C ILE A 364 -3.07 45.61 72.08
N SER A 365 -3.24 44.71 73.05
CA SER A 365 -3.27 45.07 74.47
C SER A 365 -1.91 45.06 75.19
N LEU A 366 -0.80 44.64 74.55
CA LEU A 366 0.46 44.36 75.26
C LEU A 366 1.73 45.03 74.69
N SER A 367 1.65 46.26 74.17
CA SER A 367 2.84 46.99 73.66
C SER A 367 2.91 48.46 74.07
N LYS A 368 2.34 48.84 75.21
CA LYS A 368 2.71 50.08 75.91
C LYS A 368 3.50 49.71 77.15
N ASP A 369 4.79 49.42 76.99
CA ASP A 369 5.82 49.88 77.94
C ASP A 369 7.23 49.51 77.46
N LYS A 370 8.14 50.48 77.65
CA LYS A 370 9.61 50.44 77.56
C LYS A 370 10.30 50.53 76.18
N ALA A 371 10.64 51.78 75.83
CA ALA A 371 11.98 52.15 75.32
C ALA A 371 13.03 52.04 76.46
N PRO A 372 14.38 52.02 76.27
CA PRO A 372 15.12 52.82 75.27
C PRO A 372 16.49 52.32 74.68
N ARG A 373 16.89 53.00 73.59
CA ARG A 373 18.24 53.49 73.13
C ARG A 373 19.40 52.53 72.74
N GLY A 374 19.94 52.73 71.52
CA GLY A 374 21.39 52.94 71.30
C GLY A 374 22.06 52.40 70.00
N ARG A 375 22.38 53.31 69.05
CA ARG A 375 23.54 53.44 68.10
C ARG A 375 24.00 52.24 67.21
N SER A 376 23.90 52.30 65.86
CA SER A 376 24.82 52.87 64.82
C SER A 376 26.17 52.11 64.72
N GLU A 377 26.56 51.41 63.64
CA GLU A 377 26.87 51.84 62.25
C GLU A 377 27.14 50.62 61.31
N PRO A 378 27.32 50.79 59.98
CA PRO A 378 27.15 49.75 58.95
C PRO A 378 28.45 49.09 58.45
N VAL A 379 28.34 47.89 57.86
CA VAL A 379 29.45 47.16 57.20
C VAL A 379 29.27 47.15 55.68
N ALA A 380 30.33 47.52 54.97
CA ALA A 380 30.46 47.61 53.53
C ALA A 380 30.79 46.26 52.85
N LEU A 381 30.38 46.13 51.59
CA LEU A 381 30.76 45.08 50.63
C LEU A 381 32.17 45.32 50.07
N PRO A 382 32.91 44.25 49.68
CA PRO A 382 33.99 44.36 48.71
C PRO A 382 33.57 43.86 47.32
N GLU A 383 34.07 44.60 46.35
CA GLU A 383 33.93 44.49 44.91
C GLU A 383 35.18 43.81 44.30
N GLN A 384 35.04 43.36 43.03
CA GLN A 384 36.11 43.18 42.02
C GLN A 384 37.02 41.92 42.12
N SER A 385 37.52 41.29 41.05
CA SER A 385 37.44 41.45 39.59
C SER A 385 38.19 40.24 38.96
N ALA A 386 37.65 39.59 37.92
CA ALA A 386 38.05 39.61 36.50
C ALA A 386 39.44 39.04 36.11
N HIS A 387 39.43 38.12 35.14
CA HIS A 387 40.43 37.78 34.08
C HIS A 387 40.30 36.28 33.72
N THR A 388 40.38 35.74 32.49
CA THR A 388 40.50 36.21 31.10
C THR A 388 40.19 35.02 30.18
N LEU A 389 39.61 35.34 29.01
CA LEU A 389 39.50 34.62 27.72
C LEU A 389 40.46 33.46 27.41
N HIS A 390 39.96 32.41 26.75
CA HIS A 390 40.33 32.15 25.33
C HIS A 390 39.41 31.11 24.65
N ALA A 391 39.09 31.41 23.38
CA ALA A 391 38.28 30.64 22.44
C ALA A 391 39.00 29.41 21.87
N TYR A 392 38.24 28.40 21.41
CA TYR A 392 38.56 27.63 20.21
C TYR A 392 37.30 27.06 19.54
N HIS A 393 37.35 27.04 18.22
CA HIS A 393 36.32 26.75 17.22
C HIS A 393 35.72 25.32 17.24
N GLY A 394 34.43 25.23 16.91
CA GLY A 394 33.95 24.64 15.65
C GLY A 394 33.89 23.11 15.51
N MET A 395 32.68 22.58 15.53
CA MET A 395 32.09 21.80 14.43
C MET A 395 30.57 21.96 14.45
#